data_AF-A0A7C4WAM0-F1
#
_entry.id   AF-A0A7C4WAM0-F1
#
_cell.length_a   1.000
_cell.length_b   1.000
_cell.length_c   1.000
_cell.angle_alpha   90.00
_cell.angle_beta   90.00
_cell.angle_gamma   90.00
#
_symmetry.space_group_name_H-M   'P 1'
#
loop_
_entity.id
_entity.type
_entity.pdbx_description
1 polymer ?
#
loop_
_entity_poly.entity_id
_entity_poly.type
_entity_poly.pdbx_seq_one_letter_code
_entity_poly.pdbx_strand_id
1 'polypeptide(L)' 'MNARVRGTLIEVEVDHRKVPYVNFVKMLGEMGGRVVSRDGFWPLSKYKILLPKKSVREFLSLLEDAQRSEAEAQ' A
#
# COMPACT_ATOMS: atom_id res chain seq x y z
N MET A 1 4.48 10.46 -24.84
CA MET A 1 4.92 9.05 -24.83
C MET A 1 4.08 8.30 -23.80
N ASN A 2 3.20 7.40 -24.26
CA ASN A 2 2.29 6.68 -23.39
C ASN A 2 3.07 5.51 -22.75
N ALA A 3 3.82 5.80 -21.68
CA ALA A 3 4.52 4.79 -20.92
C ALA A 3 3.47 3.87 -20.28
N ARG A 4 3.18 2.74 -20.93
CA ARG A 4 2.55 1.58 -20.28
C ARG A 4 3.51 1.15 -19.17
N VAL A 5 3.38 1.76 -18.00
CA VAL A 5 4.14 1.40 -16.80
C VAL A 5 3.84 -0.08 -16.55
N ARG A 6 4.81 -0.94 -16.88
CA ARG A 6 4.81 -2.37 -16.55
C ARG A 6 5.00 -2.50 -15.05
N GLY A 7 3.93 -2.22 -14.29
CA GLY A 7 3.89 -2.49 -12.86
C GLY A 7 3.42 -3.91 -12.59
N THR A 8 3.84 -4.44 -11.44
CA THR A 8 3.28 -5.62 -10.82
C THR A 8 1.98 -5.23 -10.11
N LEU A 9 0.89 -5.91 -10.45
CA LEU A 9 -0.37 -5.80 -9.74
C LEU A 9 -0.30 -6.72 -8.52
N ILE A 10 -0.51 -6.18 -7.33
CA ILE A 10 -0.58 -6.95 -6.07
C ILE A 10 -1.82 -6.55 -5.29
N GLU A 11 -2.29 -7.45 -4.44
CA GLU A 11 -3.39 -7.20 -3.51
C GLU A 11 -2.83 -7.07 -2.10
N VAL A 12 -3.22 -6.02 -1.38
CA VAL A 12 -2.82 -5.77 0.01
C VAL A 12 -4.03 -5.44 0.85
N GLU A 13 -4.07 -5.93 2.09
CA GLU A 13 -5.08 -5.52 3.07
C GLU A 13 -4.44 -4.53 4.03
N VAL A 14 -5.12 -3.40 4.24
CA VAL A 14 -4.63 -2.30 5.07
C VAL A 14 -5.63 -2.03 6.18
N ASP A 15 -5.15 -2.07 7.42
CA ASP A 15 -5.91 -1.61 8.58
C ASP A 15 -5.68 -0.12 8.80
N HIS A 16 -6.68 0.69 8.43
CA HIS A 16 -6.58 2.14 8.55
C HIS A 16 -6.74 2.69 9.97
N ARG A 17 -6.97 1.84 10.97
CA ARG A 17 -6.76 2.23 12.37
C ARG A 17 -5.29 2.46 12.64
N LYS A 18 -4.42 1.64 12.03
CA LYS A 18 -2.96 1.65 12.23
C LYS A 18 -2.21 2.47 11.19
N VAL A 19 -2.68 2.41 9.94
CA VAL A 19 -2.06 3.12 8.81
C VAL A 19 -3.06 4.10 8.24
N PRO A 20 -2.99 5.40 8.61
CA PRO A 20 -3.85 6.42 8.04
C PRO A 20 -3.85 6.38 6.52
N TYR A 21 -5.01 6.54 5.89
CA TYR A 21 -5.14 6.48 4.43
C TYR A 21 -4.15 7.41 3.71
N VAL A 22 -3.95 8.62 4.25
CA VAL A 22 -2.98 9.59 3.70
C VAL A 22 -1.55 9.06 3.72
N ASN A 23 -1.14 8.35 4.77
CA ASN A 23 0.18 7.75 4.89
C ASN A 23 0.33 6.59 3.91
N PHE A 24 -0.69 5.73 3.78
CA PHE A 24 -0.71 4.65 2.80
C PHE A 24 -0.54 5.16 1.36
N VAL A 25 -1.31 6.18 0.97
CA VAL A 25 -1.22 6.78 -0.38
C VAL A 25 0.14 7.44 -0.60
N LYS A 26 0.70 8.10 0.42
CA LYS A 26 2.04 8.70 0.36
C LYS A 26 3.13 7.64 0.14
N MET A 27 3.15 6.58 0.95
CA MET A 27 4.07 5.45 0.80
C MET A 27 3.98 4.84 -0.61
N LEU A 28 2.76 4.67 -1.11
CA LEU A 28 2.53 4.12 -2.44
C LEU A 28 3.06 5.05 -3.54
N GLY A 29 2.84 6.36 -3.43
CA GLY A 29 3.31 7.36 -4.39
C GLY A 29 4.84 7.51 -4.42
N GLU A 30 5.50 7.46 -3.26
CA GLU A 30 6.96 7.48 -3.15
C GLU A 30 7.62 6.28 -3.86
N MET A 31 6.94 5.13 -3.86
CA MET A 31 7.35 3.92 -4.57
C MET A 31 6.95 3.89 -6.05
N GLY A 32 6.37 4.97 -6.58
CA GLY A 32 5.87 5.06 -7.96
C GLY A 32 4.66 4.16 -8.23
N GLY A 33 3.94 3.79 -7.18
CA GLY A 33 2.76 2.96 -7.24
C GLY A 33 1.46 3.75 -7.33
N ARG A 34 0.36 3.02 -7.58
CA ARG A 34 -0.99 3.60 -7.56
C ARG A 34 -2.04 2.56 -7.19
N VAL A 35 -3.15 3.02 -6.62
CA VAL A 35 -4.33 2.19 -6.40
C VAL A 35 -5.04 1.98 -7.73
N VAL A 36 -5.39 0.73 -8.02
CA VAL A 36 -6.18 0.30 -9.18
C VAL A 36 -7.62 0.07 -8.79
N SER A 37 -7.85 -0.61 -7.67
CA SER A 37 -9.19 -0.75 -7.08
C SER A 37 -9.08 -0.86 -5.56
N ARG A 38 -10.20 -0.57 -4.90
CA ARG A 38 -10.38 -0.76 -3.47
C ARG A 38 -11.63 -1.59 -3.25
N ASP A 39 -11.48 -2.66 -2.50
CA ASP A 39 -12.54 -3.54 -2.02
C ASP A 39 -12.52 -3.54 -0.48
N GLY A 40 -13.68 -3.71 0.15
CA GLY A 40 -13.78 -3.74 1.63
C GLY A 40 -14.32 -2.45 2.26
N PHE A 41 -14.53 -2.52 3.57
CA PHE A 41 -15.21 -1.50 4.37
C PHE A 41 -14.28 -0.94 5.44
N TRP A 42 -14.38 0.36 5.70
CA TRP A 42 -13.55 1.01 6.72
C TRP A 42 -13.73 0.34 8.10
N PRO A 43 -12.66 0.07 8.87
CA PRO A 43 -11.27 0.51 8.65
C PRO A 43 -10.37 -0.50 7.92
N LEU A 44 -10.81 -1.72 7.65
CA LEU A 44 -10.02 -2.76 6.97
C LEU A 44 -10.33 -2.78 5.47
N SER A 45 -9.42 -2.28 4.65
CA SER A 45 -9.62 -2.13 3.21
C SER A 45 -8.61 -2.97 2.43
N LYS A 46 -9.10 -3.71 1.44
CA LYS A 46 -8.29 -4.43 0.46
C LYS A 46 -8.05 -3.54 -0.75
N TYR A 47 -6.80 -3.42 -1.17
CA TYR A 47 -6.40 -2.61 -2.32
C TYR A 47 -5.72 -3.48 -3.35
N LYS A 48 -6.14 -3.33 -4.60
CA LYS A 48 -5.32 -3.75 -5.74
C LYS A 48 -4.45 -2.58 -6.11
N ILE A 49 -3.13 -2.75 -6.00
CA ILE A 49 -2.17 -1.69 -6.28
C ILE A 49 -1.22 -2.13 -7.38
N LEU A 50 -0.82 -1.17 -8.19
CA LEU A 50 0.17 -1.35 -9.24
C LEU A 50 1.48 -0.70 -8.77
N LEU A 51 2.58 -1.45 -8.75
CA LEU A 51 3.89 -0.99 -8.31
C LEU A 51 5.01 -1.45 -9.26
N PRO A 52 6.12 -0.71 -9.40
CA PRO A 52 7.32 -1.24 -10.06
C PRO A 52 7.80 -2.52 -9.37
N LYS A 53 8.12 -3.59 -10.13
CA LYS A 53 8.53 -4.89 -9.57
C LYS A 53 9.64 -4.79 -8.53
N LYS A 54 10.60 -3.87 -8.73
CA LYS A 54 11.73 -3.63 -7.81
C LYS A 54 11.30 -3.09 -6.44
N SER A 55 10.18 -2.38 -6.38
CA SER A 55 9.69 -1.69 -5.17
C SER A 55 8.66 -2.53 -4.40
N VAL A 56 8.17 -3.64 -4.96
CA VAL A 56 7.15 -4.49 -4.32
C VAL A 56 7.61 -4.98 -2.95
N ARG A 57 8.83 -5.53 -2.86
CA ARG A 57 9.34 -6.10 -1.60
C ARG A 57 9.52 -5.03 -0.52
N GLU A 58 10.06 -3.88 -0.90
CA GLU A 58 10.27 -2.75 0.01
C GLU A 58 8.94 -2.18 0.50
N PHE A 59 7.97 -1.98 -0.40
CA PHE A 59 6.64 -1.52 -0.06
C PHE A 59 5.93 -2.47 0.93
N LEU A 60 5.99 -3.78 0.69
CA LEU A 60 5.38 -4.77 1.59
C LEU A 60 6.02 -4.75 2.99
N SER A 61 7.35 -4.58 3.07
CA SER A 61 8.05 -4.45 4.35
C SER A 61 7.60 -3.20 5.12
N LEU A 62 7.58 -2.03 4.45
CA LEU A 62 7.15 -0.77 5.08
C LEU A 62 5.70 -0.82 5.54
N LEU A 63 4.82 -1.46 4.74
CA LEU A 63 3.42 -1.62 5.09
C LEU A 63 3.24 -2.54 6.30
N GLU A 64 3.99 -3.64 6.35
CA GLU A 64 4.00 -4.57 7.49
C GLU A 64 4.48 -3.88 8.76
N ASP A 65 5.58 -3.13 8.69
CA ASP A 65 6.13 -2.37 9.81
C ASP A 65 5.13 -1.31 10.31
N ALA A 66 4.54 -0.53 9.41
CA ALA A 66 3.54 0.47 9.75
C ALA A 66 2.29 -0.14 10.42
N GLN A 67 1.90 -1.37 10.05
CA GLN A 67 0.80 -2.09 10.67
C GLN A 67 1.18 -2.78 11.98
N ARG A 68 2.48 -2.92 12.29
CA ARG A 68 2.99 -3.46 13.56
C ARG A 68 3.27 -2.38 14.60
N SER A 69 3.74 -1.20 14.20
CA SER A 69 4.20 -0.16 15.15
C SER A 69 3.15 0.37 16.13
N GLU A 70 1.84 0.19 15.89
CA GLU A 70 0.82 0.50 16.92
C GLU A 70 0.64 -0.59 17.98
N ALA A 71 1.24 -1.78 17.82
CA ALA A 71 1.18 -2.83 18.83
C ALA A 71 2.08 -2.56 20.05
N GLU A 72 3.01 -1.60 19.96
CA GLU A 72 4.00 -1.27 21.01
C GLU A 72 3.71 0.05 21.73
N ALA A 73 2.58 0.70 21.44
CA ALA A 73 2.19 1.98 22.05
C ALA A 73 1.17 1.84 23.21
N GLN A 74 1.06 0.66 23.83
CA GLN A 74 0.23 0.41 25.01
C GLN A 74 1.03 -0.20 26.16
#